data_AF-A0A094IMQ7-F1
#
_entry.id   AF-A0A094IMQ7-F1
#
_cell.length_a   1.000
_cell.length_b   1.000
_cell.length_c   1.000
_cell.angle_alpha   90.00
_cell.angle_beta   90.00
_cell.angle_gamma   90.00
#
_symmetry.space_group_name_H-M   'P 1'
#
loop_
_entity.id
_entity.type
_entity.pdbx_description
1 polymer ?
#
loop_
_entity_poly.entity_id
_entity_poly.type
_entity_poly.pdbx_seq_one_letter_code
_entity_poly.pdbx_strand_id
1 'polypeptide(L)'
;MMNQQQRQSGVSLISLLIGLLIASIVVVAMMTVYQTSVRTMVKSAESARLQSESLSTLLTSHLSLQGAGYGMPIDDLLDNPDMAIDFSAAQFNGSGRLVTGGPGIALVWRYGVDTNNDFEVDNFRCEGLYVSADVGVVQLVSNSSCSTARRVSWPSIPWLQVPLATPSQLTNLDGEDAEINNFFVNLEDRDPPCSPFGMSDNASVQGVLGRRAVEVGYQRLVNGSPQTVSSTTCLVNLVPEGVL
;
A
#
# COMPACT_ATOMS: atom_id res chain seq x y z
N MET A 1 14.59 85.62 -2.12
CA MET A 1 13.50 84.65 -2.31
C MET A 1 13.50 84.25 -3.79
N MET A 2 14.15 83.14 -4.13
CA MET A 2 14.20 82.62 -5.50
C MET A 2 12.97 81.73 -5.73
N ASN A 3 12.06 82.20 -6.57
CA ASN A 3 10.86 81.47 -6.95
C ASN A 3 11.24 80.51 -8.09
N GLN A 4 11.48 79.23 -7.77
CA GLN A 4 11.64 78.19 -8.78
C GLN A 4 10.27 77.95 -9.44
N GLN A 5 10.06 78.51 -10.62
CA GLN A 5 8.96 78.11 -11.50
C GLN A 5 9.24 76.69 -11.98
N GLN A 6 8.61 75.71 -11.34
CA GLN A 6 8.54 74.33 -11.83
C GLN A 6 7.81 74.35 -13.18
N ARG A 7 8.54 74.02 -14.25
CA ARG A 7 7.95 73.73 -15.56
C ARG A 7 6.96 72.59 -15.41
N GLN A 8 5.68 72.85 -15.64
CA GLN A 8 4.67 71.81 -15.81
C GLN A 8 4.99 71.04 -17.10
N SER A 9 5.64 69.89 -16.95
CA SER A 9 5.82 68.92 -18.03
C SER A 9 4.47 68.22 -18.25
N GLY A 10 3.74 68.61 -19.30
CA GLY A 10 2.53 67.92 -19.71
C GLY A 10 2.86 66.48 -20.09
N VAL A 11 2.26 65.51 -19.40
CA VAL A 11 2.38 64.09 -19.73
C VAL A 11 1.80 63.89 -21.13
N SER A 12 2.62 63.43 -22.07
CA SER A 12 2.20 63.16 -23.45
C SER A 12 1.24 61.97 -23.48
N LEU A 13 0.19 62.05 -24.28
CA LEU A 13 -0.77 60.96 -24.50
C LEU A 13 -0.07 59.64 -24.92
N ILE A 14 1.07 59.74 -25.62
CA ILE A 14 1.90 58.59 -26.01
C ILE A 14 2.53 57.91 -24.79
N SER A 15 3.03 58.68 -23.81
CA SER A 15 3.59 58.09 -22.57
C SER A 15 2.54 57.35 -21.74
N LEU A 16 1.28 57.77 -21.80
CA LEU A 16 0.19 57.11 -21.10
C LEU A 16 -0.18 55.79 -21.78
N LEU A 17 -0.24 55.76 -23.12
CA LEU A 17 -0.48 54.54 -23.90
C LEU A 17 0.64 53.49 -23.70
N ILE A 18 1.90 53.92 -23.69
CA ILE A 18 3.05 53.02 -23.44
C ILE A 18 2.99 52.47 -22.01
N GLY A 19 2.68 53.32 -21.01
CA GLY A 19 2.54 52.87 -19.61
C GLY A 19 1.43 51.84 -19.42
N LEU A 20 0.28 52.04 -20.09
CA LEU A 20 -0.84 51.10 -20.06
C LEU A 20 -0.50 49.78 -20.75
N LEU A 21 0.24 49.83 -21.86
CA LEU A 21 0.73 48.64 -22.56
C LEU A 21 1.69 47.82 -21.68
N ILE A 22 2.67 48.48 -21.05
CA ILE A 22 3.59 47.81 -20.12
C ILE A 22 2.84 47.20 -18.93
N ALA A 23 1.89 47.93 -18.35
CA ALA A 23 1.05 47.43 -17.27
C ALA A 23 0.24 46.18 -17.69
N SER A 24 -0.32 46.17 -18.90
CA SER A 24 -1.05 45.01 -19.42
C SER A 24 -0.15 43.79 -19.60
N ILE A 25 1.08 43.96 -20.09
CA ILE A 25 2.06 42.88 -20.25
C ILE A 25 2.44 42.30 -18.87
N VAL A 26 2.65 43.16 -17.87
CA VAL A 26 2.99 42.73 -16.51
C VAL A 26 1.85 41.93 -15.87
N VAL A 27 0.59 42.35 -16.04
CA VAL A 27 -0.57 41.62 -15.51
C VAL A 27 -0.68 40.24 -16.16
N VAL A 28 -0.46 40.13 -17.48
CA VAL A 28 -0.46 38.84 -18.19
C VAL A 28 0.69 37.96 -17.67
N ALA A 29 1.89 38.51 -17.49
CA ALA A 29 3.03 37.78 -16.94
C ALA A 29 2.78 37.30 -15.50
N MET A 30 2.13 38.09 -14.65
CA MET A 30 1.74 37.65 -13.30
C MET A 30 0.69 36.54 -13.34
N MET A 31 -0.27 36.60 -14.27
CA MET A 31 -1.27 35.55 -14.44
C MET A 31 -0.65 34.21 -14.84
N THR A 32 0.36 34.20 -15.72
CA THR A 32 1.02 32.95 -16.11
C THR A 32 1.80 32.34 -14.94
N VAL A 33 2.51 33.15 -14.15
CA VAL A 33 3.21 32.69 -12.93
C VAL A 33 2.22 32.15 -11.89
N TYR A 34 1.08 32.81 -11.73
CA TYR A 34 0.03 32.33 -10.83
C TYR A 34 -0.52 30.97 -11.29
N GLN A 35 -0.85 30.83 -12.58
CA GLN A 35 -1.37 29.57 -13.13
C GLN A 35 -0.37 28.41 -13.00
N THR A 36 0.91 28.64 -13.26
CA THR A 36 1.95 27.61 -13.10
C THR A 36 2.13 27.24 -11.64
N SER A 37 2.11 28.22 -10.74
CA SER A 37 2.21 27.99 -9.29
C SER A 37 1.04 27.15 -8.78
N VAL A 38 -0.20 27.51 -9.13
CA VAL A 38 -1.41 26.76 -8.74
C VAL A 38 -1.38 25.33 -9.30
N ARG A 39 -1.03 25.15 -10.58
CA ARG A 39 -0.91 23.81 -11.18
C ARG A 39 0.13 22.95 -10.47
N THR A 40 1.26 23.55 -10.10
CA THR A 40 2.33 22.85 -9.37
C THR A 40 1.88 22.48 -7.96
N MET A 41 1.20 23.39 -7.26
CA MET A 41 0.66 23.14 -5.93
C MET A 41 -0.36 22.01 -5.94
N VAL A 42 -1.30 22.00 -6.88
CA VAL A 42 -2.33 20.95 -6.99
C VAL A 42 -1.68 19.59 -7.27
N LYS A 43 -0.76 19.51 -8.25
CA LYS A 43 -0.04 18.26 -8.55
C LYS A 43 0.77 17.76 -7.36
N SER A 44 1.44 18.66 -6.65
CA SER A 44 2.22 18.32 -5.45
C SER A 44 1.32 17.78 -4.34
N ALA A 45 0.18 18.44 -4.08
CA ALA A 45 -0.78 18.01 -3.06
C ALA A 45 -1.38 16.64 -3.40
N GLU A 46 -1.74 16.40 -4.66
CA GLU A 46 -2.25 15.12 -5.12
C GLU A 46 -1.21 13.99 -5.00
N SER A 47 0.02 14.25 -5.45
CA SER A 47 1.13 13.30 -5.33
C SER A 47 1.45 12.96 -3.87
N ALA A 48 1.46 13.96 -2.98
CA ALA A 48 1.67 13.75 -1.56
C ALA A 48 0.55 12.89 -0.94
N ARG A 49 -0.71 13.15 -1.31
CA ARG A 49 -1.86 12.35 -0.84
C ARG A 49 -1.73 10.90 -1.26
N LEU A 50 -1.48 10.64 -2.55
CA LEU A 50 -1.29 9.27 -3.07
C LEU A 50 -0.15 8.55 -2.33
N GLN A 51 0.98 9.23 -2.12
CA GLN A 51 2.10 8.65 -1.38
C GLN A 51 1.74 8.31 0.08
N SER A 52 1.03 9.20 0.78
CA SER A 52 0.57 8.94 2.15
C SER A 52 -0.38 7.75 2.22
N GLU A 53 -1.30 7.63 1.26
CA GLU A 53 -2.26 6.52 1.18
C GLU A 53 -1.55 5.19 0.88
N SER A 54 -0.62 5.15 -0.07
CA SER A 54 0.16 3.94 -0.38
C SER A 54 1.03 3.50 0.80
N LEU A 55 1.69 4.43 1.50
CA LEU A 55 2.47 4.11 2.69
C LEU A 55 1.60 3.59 3.84
N SER A 56 0.41 4.17 4.03
CA SER A 56 -0.56 3.69 5.02
C SER A 56 -1.03 2.28 4.68
N THR A 57 -1.29 2.00 3.40
CA THR A 57 -1.66 0.66 2.90
C THR A 57 -0.56 -0.36 3.19
N LEU A 58 0.70 -0.03 2.90
CA LEU A 58 1.85 -0.90 3.20
C LEU A 58 1.99 -1.14 4.70
N LEU A 59 1.81 -0.10 5.53
CA LEU A 59 1.90 -0.23 6.98
C LEU A 59 0.79 -1.10 7.56
N THR A 60 -0.46 -0.89 7.14
CA THR A 60 -1.59 -1.72 7.60
C THR A 60 -1.42 -3.17 7.16
N SER A 61 -0.96 -3.39 5.92
CA SER A 61 -0.62 -4.73 5.43
C SER A 61 0.48 -5.38 6.28
N HIS A 62 1.54 -4.63 6.59
CA HIS A 62 2.64 -5.11 7.44
C HIS A 62 2.16 -5.50 8.84
N LEU A 63 1.37 -4.64 9.49
CA LEU A 63 0.82 -4.91 10.83
C LEU A 63 -0.09 -6.15 10.84
N SER A 64 -0.94 -6.31 9.83
CA SER A 64 -1.83 -7.47 9.71
C SER A 64 -1.04 -8.76 9.47
N LEU A 65 0.03 -8.71 8.66
CA LEU A 65 0.90 -9.85 8.36
C LEU A 65 1.74 -10.30 9.56
N GLN A 66 2.09 -9.41 10.50
CA GLN A 66 2.83 -9.81 11.71
C GLN A 66 2.04 -10.80 12.58
N GLY A 67 0.70 -10.78 12.52
CA GLY A 67 -0.15 -11.72 13.23
C GLY A 67 -0.29 -13.08 12.54
N ALA A 68 0.24 -13.26 11.33
CA ALA A 68 0.12 -14.51 10.60
C ALA A 68 0.73 -15.67 11.38
N GLY A 69 -0.01 -16.77 11.51
CA GLY A 69 0.39 -17.96 12.25
C GLY A 69 0.40 -17.80 13.79
N TYR A 70 0.02 -16.65 14.34
CA TYR A 70 -0.04 -16.46 15.79
C TYR A 70 -1.00 -17.49 16.42
N GLY A 71 -0.63 -18.05 17.57
CA GLY A 71 -1.51 -18.97 18.31
C GLY A 71 -1.74 -20.33 17.67
N MET A 72 -1.03 -20.65 16.57
CA MET A 72 -1.11 -21.95 15.93
C MET A 72 -0.26 -22.99 16.70
N PRO A 73 -0.78 -24.22 16.91
CA PRO A 73 0.02 -25.30 17.46
C PRO A 73 1.23 -25.60 16.56
N ILE A 74 2.39 -25.87 17.18
CA ILE A 74 3.62 -26.18 16.43
C ILE A 74 3.43 -27.45 15.58
N ASP A 75 2.73 -28.46 16.09
CA ASP A 75 2.48 -29.71 15.36
C ASP A 75 1.70 -29.45 14.06
N ASP A 76 0.69 -28.58 14.10
CA ASP A 76 -0.08 -28.16 12.91
C ASP A 76 0.81 -27.47 11.87
N LEU A 77 1.75 -26.65 12.31
CA LEU A 77 2.67 -25.92 11.44
C LEU A 77 3.75 -26.82 10.83
N LEU A 78 4.20 -27.84 11.57
CA LEU A 78 5.20 -28.80 11.10
C LEU A 78 4.61 -29.79 10.10
N ASP A 79 3.42 -30.31 10.38
CA ASP A 79 2.80 -31.34 9.54
C ASP A 79 2.19 -30.76 8.26
N ASN A 80 1.65 -29.53 8.33
CA ASN A 80 1.03 -28.86 7.18
C ASN A 80 1.12 -27.32 7.30
N PRO A 81 2.23 -26.69 6.89
CA PRO A 81 2.39 -25.23 6.98
C PRO A 81 1.36 -24.46 6.14
N ASP A 82 0.82 -25.07 5.08
CA ASP A 82 -0.32 -24.56 4.31
C ASP A 82 -1.61 -24.37 5.13
N MET A 83 -1.72 -24.98 6.32
CA MET A 83 -2.85 -24.72 7.21
C MET A 83 -2.86 -23.29 7.75
N ALA A 84 -1.68 -22.66 7.81
CA ALA A 84 -1.49 -21.34 8.38
C ALA A 84 -1.35 -20.23 7.34
N ILE A 85 -0.90 -20.50 6.12
CA ILE A 85 -0.81 -19.52 5.04
C ILE A 85 -1.02 -20.15 3.67
N ASP A 86 -1.63 -19.41 2.74
CA ASP A 86 -1.77 -19.81 1.35
C ASP A 86 -1.72 -18.59 0.42
N PHE A 87 -1.15 -18.79 -0.77
CA PHE A 87 -0.93 -17.75 -1.77
C PHE A 87 -1.34 -18.27 -3.15
N SER A 88 -2.32 -17.64 -3.77
CA SER A 88 -2.80 -18.06 -5.10
C SER A 88 -3.49 -16.93 -5.84
N ALA A 89 -3.49 -17.04 -7.17
CA ALA A 89 -4.35 -16.26 -8.05
C ALA A 89 -5.83 -16.49 -7.69
N ALA A 90 -6.58 -15.40 -7.54
CA ALA A 90 -7.91 -15.37 -6.95
C ALA A 90 -8.84 -14.30 -7.55
N GLN A 91 -10.14 -14.51 -7.40
CA GLN A 91 -11.19 -13.53 -7.69
C GLN A 91 -12.36 -13.74 -6.73
N PHE A 92 -13.14 -12.68 -6.52
CA PHE A 92 -14.41 -12.82 -5.85
C PHE A 92 -15.45 -13.40 -6.80
N ASN A 93 -16.23 -14.36 -6.30
CA ASN A 93 -17.48 -14.72 -6.95
C ASN A 93 -18.59 -13.70 -6.63
N GLY A 94 -19.73 -13.79 -7.30
CA GLY A 94 -20.89 -12.92 -7.07
C GLY A 94 -21.54 -13.03 -5.68
N SER A 95 -20.99 -13.87 -4.79
CA SER A 95 -21.41 -14.03 -3.40
C SER A 95 -20.36 -13.53 -2.40
N GLY A 96 -19.32 -12.81 -2.84
CA GLY A 96 -18.29 -12.24 -1.97
C GLY A 96 -17.33 -13.27 -1.38
N ARG A 97 -17.20 -14.45 -2.01
CA ARG A 97 -16.27 -15.50 -1.60
C ARG A 97 -15.10 -15.55 -2.57
N LEU A 98 -13.93 -15.89 -2.07
CA LEU A 98 -12.75 -16.05 -2.92
C LEU A 98 -12.77 -17.40 -3.60
N VAL A 99 -12.60 -17.37 -4.92
CA VAL A 99 -12.39 -18.53 -5.77
C VAL A 99 -11.10 -18.33 -6.54
N THR A 100 -10.63 -19.41 -7.15
CA THR A 100 -9.26 -19.47 -7.67
C THR A 100 -9.23 -19.30 -9.18
N GLY A 101 -8.07 -18.95 -9.72
CA GLY A 101 -7.90 -18.74 -11.16
C GLY A 101 -8.40 -17.38 -11.66
N GLY A 102 -8.49 -16.41 -10.76
CA GLY A 102 -8.81 -15.02 -11.08
C GLY A 102 -7.56 -14.18 -11.39
N PRO A 103 -7.74 -12.94 -11.87
CA PRO A 103 -6.65 -12.04 -12.21
C PRO A 103 -5.97 -11.41 -10.98
N GLY A 104 -6.59 -11.47 -9.81
CA GLY A 104 -6.02 -10.92 -8.58
C GLY A 104 -5.13 -11.91 -7.85
N ILE A 105 -4.38 -11.41 -6.87
CA ILE A 105 -3.53 -12.21 -5.99
C ILE A 105 -4.13 -12.18 -4.59
N ALA A 106 -4.36 -13.34 -3.99
CA ALA A 106 -4.77 -13.46 -2.59
C ALA A 106 -3.66 -14.15 -1.79
N LEU A 107 -3.33 -13.54 -0.66
CA LEU A 107 -2.56 -14.13 0.42
C LEU A 107 -3.50 -14.28 1.62
N VAL A 108 -3.75 -15.50 2.06
CA VAL A 108 -4.65 -15.80 3.19
C VAL A 108 -3.85 -16.48 4.27
N TRP A 109 -4.05 -16.10 5.53
CA TRP A 109 -3.43 -16.75 6.67
C TRP A 109 -4.42 -16.97 7.80
N ARG A 110 -4.06 -17.88 8.70
CA ARG A 110 -4.80 -18.21 9.91
C ARG A 110 -4.09 -17.63 11.12
N TYR A 111 -4.85 -17.23 12.12
CA TYR A 111 -4.36 -16.83 13.44
C TYR A 111 -5.32 -17.27 14.55
N GLY A 112 -4.76 -17.51 15.73
CA GLY A 112 -5.45 -17.88 16.94
C GLY A 112 -6.12 -16.68 17.59
N VAL A 113 -7.33 -16.89 18.07
CA VAL A 113 -8.12 -15.94 18.83
C VAL A 113 -8.50 -16.60 20.13
N ASP A 114 -8.26 -15.88 21.22
CA ASP A 114 -8.77 -16.20 22.54
C ASP A 114 -10.13 -15.51 22.71
N THR A 115 -11.20 -16.30 22.73
CA THR A 115 -12.57 -15.77 22.83
C THR A 115 -13.07 -15.58 24.26
N ASN A 116 -12.39 -16.14 25.25
CA ASN A 116 -12.81 -16.13 26.65
C ASN A 116 -11.83 -15.34 27.56
N ASN A 117 -10.74 -14.83 26.98
CA ASN A 117 -9.68 -14.05 27.58
C ASN A 117 -8.91 -14.80 28.71
N ASP A 118 -8.75 -16.12 28.56
CA ASP A 118 -7.99 -17.00 29.47
C ASP A 118 -6.51 -17.17 29.09
N PHE A 119 -6.06 -16.45 28.06
CA PHE A 119 -4.72 -16.51 27.45
C PHE A 119 -4.42 -17.81 26.68
N GLU A 120 -5.42 -18.66 26.46
CA GLU A 120 -5.32 -19.84 25.60
C GLU A 120 -6.10 -19.61 24.31
N VAL A 121 -5.59 -20.18 23.21
CA VAL A 121 -6.25 -20.08 21.91
C VAL A 121 -7.35 -21.14 21.86
N ASP A 122 -8.60 -20.70 21.84
CA ASP A 122 -9.78 -21.57 21.77
C ASP A 122 -10.46 -21.54 20.39
N ASN A 123 -10.12 -20.55 19.55
CA ASN A 123 -10.69 -20.39 18.22
C ASN A 123 -9.65 -19.89 17.22
N PHE A 124 -9.95 -20.03 15.94
CA PHE A 124 -9.08 -19.58 14.86
C PHE A 124 -9.86 -18.82 13.80
N ARG A 125 -9.28 -17.72 13.33
CA ARG A 125 -9.85 -16.91 12.26
C ARG A 125 -8.87 -16.82 11.11
N CYS A 126 -9.42 -16.58 9.94
CA CYS A 126 -8.65 -16.34 8.74
C CYS A 126 -8.70 -14.87 8.39
N GLU A 127 -7.55 -14.34 8.05
CA GLU A 127 -7.36 -13.02 7.48
C GLU A 127 -6.60 -13.15 6.18
N GLY A 128 -6.58 -12.08 5.40
CA GLY A 128 -5.84 -12.09 4.16
C GLY A 128 -5.66 -10.72 3.56
N LEU A 129 -4.88 -10.68 2.50
CA LEU A 129 -4.68 -9.54 1.64
C LEU A 129 -5.05 -9.95 0.22
N TYR A 130 -5.87 -9.16 -0.44
CA TYR A 130 -6.23 -9.35 -1.84
C TYR A 130 -5.87 -8.11 -2.64
N VAL A 131 -5.23 -8.34 -3.79
CA VAL A 131 -4.84 -7.30 -4.72
C VAL A 131 -5.41 -7.61 -6.10
N SER A 132 -6.12 -6.64 -6.68
CA SER A 132 -6.62 -6.71 -8.06
C SER A 132 -6.75 -5.31 -8.65
N ALA A 133 -6.62 -5.17 -9.97
CA ALA A 133 -6.82 -3.89 -10.67
C ALA A 133 -8.26 -3.42 -10.52
N ASP A 134 -9.22 -4.34 -10.41
CA ASP A 134 -10.64 -3.99 -10.36
C ASP A 134 -11.08 -3.51 -8.97
N VAL A 135 -10.42 -3.98 -7.91
CA VAL A 135 -10.86 -3.78 -6.52
C VAL A 135 -9.86 -2.97 -5.70
N GLY A 136 -8.59 -2.90 -6.12
CA GLY A 136 -7.52 -2.27 -5.38
C GLY A 136 -6.83 -3.25 -4.43
N VAL A 137 -6.37 -2.73 -3.30
CA VAL A 137 -5.81 -3.52 -2.20
C VAL A 137 -6.85 -3.59 -1.10
N VAL A 138 -7.27 -4.79 -0.73
CA VAL A 138 -8.26 -5.00 0.33
C VAL A 138 -7.75 -6.00 1.35
N GLN A 139 -7.98 -5.69 2.61
CA GLN A 139 -7.84 -6.66 3.68
C GLN A 139 -9.09 -7.55 3.70
N LEU A 140 -8.85 -8.85 3.81
CA LEU A 140 -9.86 -9.88 3.91
C LEU A 140 -10.01 -10.24 5.38
N VAL A 141 -11.22 -10.16 5.90
CA VAL A 141 -11.52 -10.57 7.27
C VAL A 141 -12.64 -11.61 7.24
N SER A 142 -12.38 -12.79 7.79
CA SER A 142 -13.42 -13.81 7.96
C SER A 142 -14.26 -13.51 9.20
N ASN A 143 -15.58 -13.58 9.08
CA ASN A 143 -16.51 -13.41 10.22
C ASN A 143 -16.78 -14.71 10.99
N SER A 144 -16.26 -15.84 10.51
CA SER A 144 -16.42 -17.15 11.12
C SER A 144 -15.06 -17.72 11.48
N SER A 145 -15.07 -18.76 12.31
CA SER A 145 -13.87 -19.56 12.51
C SER A 145 -13.44 -20.22 11.20
N CYS A 146 -12.14 -20.47 11.07
CA CYS A 146 -11.60 -21.22 9.95
C CYS A 146 -10.66 -22.32 10.45
N SER A 147 -10.78 -23.51 9.86
CA SER A 147 -9.90 -24.64 10.16
C SER A 147 -8.60 -24.60 9.36
N THR A 148 -8.54 -23.88 8.24
CA THR A 148 -7.37 -23.83 7.37
C THR A 148 -7.38 -22.60 6.46
N ALA A 149 -6.20 -22.04 6.20
CA ALA A 149 -5.97 -20.98 5.22
C ALA A 149 -5.93 -21.47 3.75
N ARG A 150 -6.05 -22.78 3.49
CA ARG A 150 -5.86 -23.37 2.17
C ARG A 150 -6.82 -22.88 1.09
N ARG A 151 -6.32 -22.85 -0.15
CA ARG A 151 -7.03 -22.53 -1.39
C ARG A 151 -8.39 -23.21 -1.55
N VAL A 152 -8.48 -24.46 -1.11
CA VAL A 152 -9.71 -25.27 -1.20
C VAL A 152 -10.79 -24.85 -0.19
N SER A 153 -10.42 -24.16 0.89
CA SER A 153 -11.36 -23.64 1.89
C SER A 153 -11.89 -22.24 1.53
N TRP A 154 -11.16 -21.46 0.72
CA TRP A 154 -11.55 -20.09 0.35
C TRP A 154 -12.99 -19.95 -0.16
N PRO A 155 -13.51 -20.87 -1.03
CA PRO A 155 -14.88 -20.77 -1.52
C PRO A 155 -15.96 -21.04 -0.47
N SER A 156 -15.58 -21.53 0.71
CA SER A 156 -16.50 -21.74 1.84
C SER A 156 -16.53 -20.56 2.81
N ILE A 157 -15.52 -19.68 2.78
CA ILE A 157 -15.37 -18.56 3.70
C ILE A 157 -16.01 -17.30 3.09
N PRO A 158 -17.02 -16.68 3.75
CA PRO A 158 -17.47 -15.35 3.38
C PRO A 158 -16.47 -14.32 3.86
N TRP A 159 -15.92 -13.52 2.93
CA TRP A 159 -14.92 -12.51 3.24
C TRP A 159 -15.56 -11.14 3.37
N LEU A 160 -15.32 -10.47 4.51
CA LEU A 160 -15.49 -9.03 4.60
C LEU A 160 -14.29 -8.37 3.93
N GLN A 161 -14.56 -7.48 2.99
CA GLN A 161 -13.52 -6.72 2.27
C GLN A 161 -13.40 -5.35 2.92
N VAL A 162 -12.25 -5.09 3.54
CA VAL A 162 -11.90 -3.77 4.08
C VAL A 162 -10.94 -3.11 3.10
N PRO A 163 -11.37 -2.06 2.38
CA PRO A 163 -10.51 -1.41 1.39
C PRO A 163 -9.34 -0.70 2.09
N LEU A 164 -8.13 -1.00 1.65
CA LEU A 164 -6.90 -0.32 2.07
C LEU A 164 -6.46 0.72 1.02
N ALA A 165 -6.52 0.34 -0.26
CA ALA A 165 -6.28 1.21 -1.40
C ALA A 165 -7.30 0.94 -2.52
N THR A 166 -7.67 1.97 -3.28
CA THR A 166 -8.61 1.86 -4.39
C THR A 166 -7.90 1.61 -5.73
N PRO A 167 -8.58 1.05 -6.75
CA PRO A 167 -8.04 0.86 -8.10
C PRO A 167 -7.41 2.11 -8.71
N SER A 168 -8.05 3.27 -8.52
CA SER A 168 -7.57 4.56 -9.02
C SER A 168 -6.24 5.01 -8.42
N GLN A 169 -5.77 4.35 -7.36
CA GLN A 169 -4.46 4.56 -6.74
C GLN A 169 -3.42 3.55 -7.26
N LEU A 170 -3.85 2.50 -7.95
CA LEU A 170 -3.00 1.51 -8.62
C LEU A 170 -2.74 1.93 -10.06
N THR A 171 -2.40 3.19 -10.32
CA THR A 171 -2.18 3.67 -11.69
C THR A 171 -0.92 3.07 -12.30
N ASN A 172 -0.94 2.83 -13.61
CA ASN A 172 0.21 2.52 -14.45
C ASN A 172 1.32 3.57 -14.25
N LEU A 173 2.52 3.21 -14.64
CA LEU A 173 3.68 4.09 -14.50
C LEU A 173 3.42 5.46 -15.15
N ASP A 174 2.66 5.51 -16.24
CA ASP A 174 2.30 6.72 -16.97
C ASP A 174 1.12 7.52 -16.35
N GLY A 175 0.46 6.98 -15.32
CA GLY A 175 -0.64 7.62 -14.58
C GLY A 175 -2.03 7.56 -15.23
N GLU A 176 -2.21 6.79 -16.30
CA GLU A 176 -3.41 6.79 -17.15
C GLU A 176 -4.44 5.69 -16.79
N ASP A 177 -4.01 4.49 -16.37
CA ASP A 177 -4.91 3.33 -16.16
C ASP A 177 -4.58 2.57 -14.87
N ALA A 178 -5.56 1.91 -14.23
CA ALA A 178 -5.30 1.03 -13.09
C ALA A 178 -4.65 -0.29 -13.53
N GLU A 179 -3.49 -0.67 -12.96
CA GLU A 179 -2.73 -1.85 -13.35
C GLU A 179 -2.18 -2.61 -12.13
N ILE A 180 -2.49 -3.92 -12.06
CA ILE A 180 -2.03 -4.83 -10.99
C ILE A 180 -0.51 -4.87 -10.90
N ASN A 181 0.19 -4.73 -12.03
CA ASN A 181 1.66 -4.80 -12.05
C ASN A 181 2.31 -3.74 -11.14
N ASN A 182 1.60 -2.66 -10.83
CA ASN A 182 2.11 -1.66 -9.91
C ASN A 182 1.93 -2.03 -8.46
N PHE A 183 1.13 -3.00 -8.04
CA PHE A 183 1.08 -3.44 -6.65
C PHE A 183 1.15 -4.95 -6.57
N PHE A 184 2.10 -5.44 -5.79
CA PHE A 184 2.39 -6.85 -5.71
C PHE A 184 2.47 -7.33 -4.26
N VAL A 185 2.22 -8.62 -4.10
CA VAL A 185 2.40 -9.37 -2.87
C VAL A 185 3.16 -10.62 -3.26
N ASN A 186 4.34 -10.82 -2.70
CA ASN A 186 5.17 -11.99 -2.93
C ASN A 186 5.41 -12.71 -1.61
N LEU A 187 5.27 -14.04 -1.62
CA LEU A 187 5.69 -14.89 -0.51
C LEU A 187 7.08 -15.45 -0.87
N GLU A 188 8.04 -15.28 0.04
CA GLU A 188 9.42 -15.70 -0.13
C GLU A 188 9.85 -16.59 1.04
N ASP A 189 10.53 -17.69 0.74
CA ASP A 189 11.30 -18.40 1.74
C ASP A 189 12.62 -17.67 2.01
N ARG A 190 13.05 -17.64 3.27
CA ARG A 190 14.24 -16.90 3.74
C ARG A 190 15.31 -17.86 4.25
N ASP A 191 16.45 -17.83 3.56
CA ASP A 191 17.70 -18.46 3.98
C ASP A 191 18.87 -17.47 3.76
N PRO A 192 19.48 -16.91 4.83
CA PRO A 192 19.24 -17.22 6.25
C PRO A 192 17.86 -16.74 6.75
N PRO A 193 17.36 -17.29 7.86
CA PRO A 193 16.12 -16.82 8.50
C PRO A 193 16.14 -15.31 8.78
N CYS A 194 14.98 -14.67 8.70
CA CYS A 194 14.79 -13.25 9.01
C CYS A 194 14.37 -13.04 10.47
N SER A 195 14.60 -11.85 11.00
CA SER A 195 14.05 -11.39 12.27
C SER A 195 12.83 -10.49 12.03
N PRO A 196 11.85 -10.48 12.95
CA PRO A 196 10.76 -9.51 12.89
C PRO A 196 11.29 -8.12 13.19
N PHE A 197 10.57 -7.09 12.74
CA PHE A 197 10.96 -5.71 12.96
C PHE A 197 11.22 -5.42 14.45
N GLY A 198 12.38 -4.81 14.76
CA GLY A 198 12.76 -4.44 16.13
C GLY A 198 13.48 -5.54 16.92
N MET A 199 13.69 -6.73 16.35
CA MET A 199 14.52 -7.79 16.94
C MET A 199 15.89 -7.84 16.25
N SER A 200 16.94 -8.23 16.98
CA SER A 200 18.29 -8.32 16.41
C SER A 200 18.56 -9.71 15.80
N ASP A 201 19.26 -9.72 14.67
CA ASP A 201 19.59 -10.92 13.87
C ASP A 201 20.55 -11.92 14.56
N ASN A 202 20.99 -11.62 15.79
CA ASN A 202 22.14 -12.28 16.42
C ASN A 202 21.77 -13.29 17.52
N ALA A 203 20.49 -13.56 17.78
CA ALA A 203 20.09 -14.42 18.88
C ALA A 203 19.85 -15.87 18.44
N SER A 204 20.89 -16.52 17.90
CA SER A 204 20.98 -17.98 18.03
C SER A 204 20.93 -18.32 19.53
N VAL A 205 20.00 -19.20 19.92
CA VAL A 205 19.68 -19.78 21.24
C VAL A 205 18.33 -19.30 21.84
N GLN A 206 17.82 -18.08 21.57
CA GLN A 206 16.49 -17.63 22.04
C GLN A 206 15.74 -16.65 21.12
N GLY A 207 16.27 -16.30 19.95
CA GLY A 207 15.64 -15.37 19.00
C GLY A 207 14.50 -16.03 18.21
N VAL A 208 13.37 -15.34 18.10
CA VAL A 208 12.27 -15.75 17.22
C VAL A 208 12.64 -15.40 15.79
N LEU A 209 13.11 -16.38 15.02
CA LEU A 209 13.48 -16.22 13.61
C LEU A 209 12.36 -16.77 12.72
N GLY A 210 11.96 -15.98 11.72
CA GLY A 210 11.05 -16.42 10.67
C GLY A 210 11.83 -16.95 9.48
N ARG A 211 11.29 -17.96 8.80
CA ARG A 211 11.88 -18.51 7.57
C ARG A 211 11.03 -18.24 6.34
N ARG A 212 9.91 -17.51 6.51
CA ARG A 212 9.11 -16.96 5.43
C ARG A 212 9.01 -15.45 5.60
N ALA A 213 8.96 -14.75 4.48
CA ALA A 213 8.71 -13.33 4.44
C ALA A 213 7.67 -13.02 3.37
N VAL A 214 6.88 -11.98 3.61
CA VAL A 214 5.97 -11.44 2.61
C VAL A 214 6.46 -10.07 2.22
N GLU A 215 6.77 -9.90 0.94
CA GLU A 215 7.03 -8.60 0.36
C GLU A 215 5.72 -8.03 -0.19
N VAL A 216 5.32 -6.87 0.31
CA VAL A 216 4.22 -6.09 -0.23
C VAL A 216 4.81 -4.81 -0.78
N GLY A 217 4.51 -4.47 -2.02
CA GLY A 217 5.11 -3.29 -2.62
C GLY A 217 4.33 -2.75 -3.80
N TYR A 218 4.77 -1.58 -4.25
CA TYR A 218 4.25 -0.96 -5.44
C TYR A 218 5.34 -0.28 -6.28
N GLN A 219 5.08 -0.10 -7.58
CA GLN A 219 5.96 0.62 -8.50
C GLN A 219 5.43 2.03 -8.77
N ARG A 220 6.35 3.00 -8.90
CA ARG A 220 6.05 4.41 -9.23
C ARG A 220 7.12 4.98 -10.16
N LEU A 221 6.78 5.96 -10.98
CA LEU A 221 7.80 6.73 -11.70
C LEU A 221 8.39 7.83 -10.81
N VAL A 222 9.72 7.92 -10.81
CA VAL A 222 10.48 9.04 -10.27
C VAL A 222 11.40 9.53 -11.38
N ASN A 223 11.17 10.75 -11.87
CA ASN A 223 11.91 11.34 -13.00
C ASN A 223 11.92 10.45 -14.26
N GLY A 224 10.78 9.79 -14.56
CA GLY A 224 10.65 8.90 -15.73
C GLY A 224 11.33 7.53 -15.58
N SER A 225 11.87 7.21 -14.41
CA SER A 225 12.39 5.86 -14.10
C SER A 225 11.48 5.14 -13.11
N PRO A 226 11.14 3.86 -13.34
CA PRO A 226 10.38 3.07 -12.38
C PRO A 226 11.21 2.85 -11.10
N GLN A 227 10.60 3.11 -9.96
CA GLN A 227 11.12 2.81 -8.64
C GLN A 227 10.10 1.97 -7.88
N THR A 228 10.59 0.90 -7.27
CA THR A 228 9.80 0.06 -6.37
C THR A 228 9.87 0.59 -4.96
N VAL A 229 8.71 0.75 -4.33
CA VAL A 229 8.56 0.99 -2.91
C VAL A 229 7.93 -0.25 -2.31
N SER A 230 8.70 -1.01 -1.54
CA SER A 230 8.21 -2.23 -0.89
C SER A 230 8.50 -2.25 0.60
N SER A 231 7.74 -3.09 1.29
CA SER A 231 7.88 -3.43 2.70
C SER A 231 7.90 -4.94 2.83
N THR A 232 8.91 -5.48 3.51
CA THR A 232 9.03 -6.92 3.75
C THR A 232 8.67 -7.21 5.21
N THR A 233 7.72 -8.11 5.41
CA THR A 233 7.33 -8.61 6.73
C THR A 233 7.90 -9.99 6.96
N CYS A 234 8.75 -10.16 7.96
CA CYS A 234 9.20 -11.49 8.39
C CYS A 234 8.09 -12.21 9.16
N LEU A 235 7.75 -13.43 8.74
CA LEU A 235 6.70 -14.24 9.34
C LEU A 235 7.33 -15.23 10.32
N VAL A 236 7.33 -14.86 11.59
CA VAL A 236 8.02 -15.59 12.66
C VAL A 236 7.26 -16.80 13.19
N ASN A 237 5.94 -16.80 13.07
CA ASN A 237 5.09 -17.90 13.52
C ASN A 237 4.87 -18.95 12.43
N LEU A 238 5.59 -18.87 11.31
CA LEU A 238 5.48 -19.81 10.20
C LEU A 238 6.79 -20.57 10.01
N VAL A 239 6.67 -21.89 9.93
CA VAL A 239 7.76 -22.82 9.66
C VAL A 239 7.71 -23.16 8.16
N PRO A 240 8.84 -23.28 7.45
CA PRO A 240 8.83 -23.57 6.02
C PRO A 240 8.58 -25.06 5.76
N GLU A 241 8.06 -25.37 4.58
CA GLU A 241 7.91 -26.75 4.12
C GLU A 241 9.27 -27.46 4.04
N GLY A 242 9.38 -28.64 4.68
CA GLY A 242 10.49 -29.57 4.46
C GLY A 242 11.78 -29.33 5.26
N VAL A 243 11.75 -28.58 6.37
CA VAL A 243 12.93 -28.46 7.26
C VAL A 243 12.83 -29.45 8.43
N LEU A 244 13.36 -30.65 8.21
CA LEU A 244 14.16 -31.43 9.15
C LEU A 244 15.46 -31.85 8.47
#